data_AF-M3GR89-F1
#
_entry.id   AF-M3GR89-F1
#
_cell.length_a   1.000
_cell.length_b   1.000
_cell.length_c   1.000
_cell.angle_alpha   90.00
_cell.angle_beta   90.00
_cell.angle_gamma   90.00
#
_symmetry.space_group_name_H-M   'P 1'
#
loop_
_entity.id
_entity.type
_entity.pdbx_description
1 polymer ?
#
loop_
_entity_poly.entity_id
_entity_poly.type
_entity_poly.pdbx_seq_one_letter_code
_entity_poly.pdbx_strand_id
1 'polypeptide(L)'
;MLELSCPNCGAPVPFQSKVSIYGVCPSCKTLTLQKNQSLENLGKAGELVPDLSPIQIGTSGKTKDGISFRVVGRIQQKYNLGIWNEWHALTSEGNSIWLAEAQGQYMITQLRPTSQKESFPEHDPIQNLDSPPDVYFISSKTAKQLVTAGDTLRIEDEPWMVKEIGLATCISGEGELPIGFETGSTSVLIDLATDEGWFATLDYSHAPPLYFKGMLYSFDQIQFTNLRDPKTFTGFQKLQEAKAIQCMGCGASLNQRNPDFSKSIACEYCGTVMDTSREELKVLSKFQEVIKDRVFLPPGTKLQLKGKECEVLGVVKKSVHVDGQIFLGQNIYYISQAVIIG
;
A
#
# COMPACT_ATOMS: atom_id res chain seq x y z
N MET A 1 -19.79 7.69 -23.56
CA MET A 1 -19.55 6.41 -22.86
C MET A 1 -19.79 5.33 -23.89
N LEU A 2 -18.80 4.47 -24.15
CA LEU A 2 -18.97 3.32 -25.04
C LEU A 2 -19.45 2.18 -24.15
N GLU A 3 -20.73 1.83 -24.23
CA GLU A 3 -21.24 0.66 -23.51
C GLU A 3 -21.09 -0.55 -24.41
N LEU A 4 -20.10 -1.39 -24.09
CA LEU A 4 -19.88 -2.64 -24.80
C LEU A 4 -20.49 -3.80 -24.01
N SER A 5 -21.14 -4.72 -24.71
CA SER A 5 -21.77 -5.87 -24.07
C SER A 5 -20.73 -6.92 -23.68
N CYS A 6 -20.81 -7.38 -22.43
CA CYS A 6 -19.95 -8.45 -21.93
C CYS A 6 -20.13 -9.72 -22.77
N PRO A 7 -19.06 -10.32 -23.32
CA PRO A 7 -19.17 -11.51 -24.17
C PRO A 7 -19.60 -12.77 -23.41
N ASN A 8 -19.56 -12.75 -22.07
CA ASN A 8 -19.94 -13.88 -21.23
C ASN A 8 -21.42 -13.84 -20.77
N CYS A 9 -21.99 -12.66 -20.50
CA CYS A 9 -23.32 -12.54 -19.91
C CYS A 9 -24.24 -11.50 -20.56
N GLY A 10 -23.75 -10.74 -21.54
CA GLY A 10 -24.49 -9.69 -22.23
C GLY A 10 -24.67 -8.38 -21.46
N ALA A 11 -24.35 -8.33 -20.16
CA ALA A 11 -24.44 -7.11 -19.35
C ALA A 11 -23.48 -6.01 -19.86
N PRO A 12 -23.82 -4.72 -19.72
CA PRO A 12 -22.95 -3.63 -20.13
C PRO A 12 -21.65 -3.61 -19.31
N VAL A 13 -20.54 -3.38 -19.99
CA VAL A 13 -19.23 -3.07 -19.39
C VAL A 13 -18.94 -1.59 -19.66
N PRO A 14 -18.92 -0.73 -18.63
CA PRO A 14 -18.75 0.70 -18.82
C PRO A 14 -17.30 1.02 -19.18
N PHE A 15 -17.11 1.75 -20.30
CA PHE A 15 -15.85 2.42 -20.65
C PHE A 15 -16.12 3.94 -20.76
N GLN A 16 -15.64 4.69 -19.78
CA GLN A 16 -15.62 6.14 -19.73
C GLN A 16 -14.39 6.69 -20.46
N SER A 17 -13.28 5.96 -20.44
CA SER A 17 -12.01 6.41 -21.00
C SER A 17 -11.69 5.82 -22.37
N LYS A 18 -10.95 6.58 -23.19
CA LYS A 18 -10.31 6.07 -24.41
C LYS A 18 -8.96 5.38 -24.14
N VAL A 19 -8.34 5.66 -22.99
CA VAL A 19 -7.06 5.04 -22.60
C VAL A 19 -7.25 3.72 -21.85
N SER A 20 -8.48 3.43 -21.42
CA SER A 20 -8.83 2.13 -20.83
C SER A 20 -9.18 1.16 -21.94
N ILE A 21 -8.37 0.11 -22.05
CA ILE A 21 -8.58 -0.98 -23.01
C ILE A 21 -9.00 -2.27 -22.32
N TYR A 22 -8.93 -2.34 -21.00
CA TYR A 22 -9.44 -3.45 -20.19
C TYR A 22 -10.62 -3.00 -19.34
N GLY A 23 -11.57 -3.92 -19.12
CA GLY A 23 -12.71 -3.68 -18.25
C GLY A 23 -13.17 -4.95 -17.56
N VAL A 24 -13.56 -4.84 -16.29
CA VAL A 24 -14.16 -5.95 -15.54
C VAL A 24 -15.66 -5.80 -15.52
N CYS A 25 -16.39 -6.80 -16.05
CA CYS A 25 -17.85 -6.79 -16.05
C CYS A 25 -18.39 -6.74 -14.61
N PRO A 26 -19.19 -5.73 -14.24
CA PRO A 26 -19.69 -5.59 -12.87
C PRO A 26 -20.62 -6.74 -12.47
N SER A 27 -21.34 -7.32 -13.43
CA SER A 27 -22.36 -8.35 -13.17
C SER A 27 -21.79 -9.76 -13.01
N CYS A 28 -20.78 -10.14 -13.81
CA CYS A 28 -20.25 -11.51 -13.81
C CYS A 28 -18.74 -11.61 -13.61
N LYS A 29 -18.04 -10.49 -13.39
CA LYS A 29 -16.58 -10.42 -13.16
C LYS A 29 -15.71 -10.92 -14.31
N THR A 30 -16.27 -11.03 -15.53
CA THR A 30 -15.44 -11.32 -16.71
C THR A 30 -14.49 -10.16 -16.98
N LEU A 31 -13.19 -10.47 -17.03
CA LEU A 31 -12.16 -9.56 -17.51
C LEU A 31 -12.24 -9.50 -19.03
N THR A 32 -12.29 -8.29 -19.57
CA THR A 32 -12.49 -8.06 -21.00
C THR A 32 -11.41 -7.17 -21.58
N LEU A 33 -11.06 -7.41 -22.83
CA LEU A 33 -10.19 -6.55 -23.64
C LEU A 33 -11.00 -5.90 -24.75
N GLN A 34 -10.94 -4.59 -24.86
CA GLN A 34 -11.53 -3.82 -25.93
C GLN A 34 -10.65 -3.87 -27.18
N LYS A 35 -11.20 -4.42 -28.26
CA LYS A 35 -10.56 -4.48 -29.57
C LYS A 35 -11.57 -4.17 -30.67
N ASN A 36 -11.29 -3.16 -31.48
CA ASN A 36 -12.13 -2.77 -32.62
C ASN A 36 -13.63 -2.60 -32.28
N GLN A 37 -13.94 -1.94 -31.15
CA GLN A 37 -15.32 -1.73 -30.66
C GLN A 37 -16.06 -3.03 -30.26
N SER A 38 -15.33 -4.10 -29.97
CA SER A 38 -15.85 -5.34 -29.40
C SER A 38 -15.05 -5.72 -28.15
N LEU A 39 -15.62 -6.59 -27.32
CA LEU A 39 -14.95 -7.13 -26.13
C LEU A 39 -14.56 -8.58 -26.34
N GLU A 40 -13.27 -8.88 -26.15
CA GLU A 40 -12.75 -10.24 -26.04
C GLU A 40 -12.76 -10.67 -24.56
N ASN A 41 -13.09 -11.94 -24.30
CA ASN A 41 -13.07 -12.52 -22.96
C ASN A 41 -11.66 -12.99 -22.61
N LEU A 42 -11.09 -12.47 -21.52
CA LEU A 42 -9.77 -12.84 -21.02
C LEU A 42 -9.80 -13.74 -19.77
N GLY A 43 -11.00 -14.16 -19.34
CA GLY A 43 -11.21 -14.95 -18.14
C GLY A 43 -12.03 -14.21 -17.10
N LYS A 44 -11.82 -14.54 -15.82
CA LYS A 44 -12.50 -13.95 -14.68
C LYS A 44 -11.50 -13.18 -13.82
N ALA A 45 -11.87 -11.97 -13.42
CA ALA A 45 -11.27 -11.34 -12.27
C ALA A 45 -11.60 -12.18 -11.03
N GLY A 46 -10.65 -12.31 -10.10
CA GLY A 46 -10.92 -12.93 -8.81
C GLY A 46 -11.91 -12.10 -7.97
N GLU A 47 -12.35 -12.65 -6.85
CA GLU A 47 -13.23 -11.94 -5.92
C GLU A 47 -12.46 -10.87 -5.14
N LEU A 48 -13.06 -9.68 -4.99
CA LEU A 48 -12.49 -8.63 -4.17
C LEU A 48 -12.54 -9.06 -2.71
N VAL A 49 -11.37 -9.04 -2.06
CA VAL A 49 -11.28 -9.22 -0.61
C VAL A 49 -11.69 -7.92 0.08
N PRO A 50 -12.51 -7.99 1.14
CA PRO A 50 -12.85 -6.82 1.95
C PRO A 50 -11.64 -5.99 2.41
N ASP A 51 -11.75 -4.67 2.31
CA ASP A 51 -10.71 -3.70 2.63
C ASP A 51 -11.28 -2.49 3.40
N LEU A 52 -10.39 -1.73 4.04
CA LEU A 52 -10.74 -0.49 4.77
C LEU A 52 -10.46 0.77 3.94
N SER A 53 -10.31 0.64 2.63
CA SER A 53 -10.01 1.78 1.78
C SER A 53 -11.19 2.75 1.77
N PRO A 54 -11.00 4.03 2.16
CA PRO A 54 -12.04 5.03 1.96
C PRO A 54 -12.26 5.32 0.47
N ILE A 55 -11.37 4.88 -0.41
CA ILE A 55 -11.49 5.06 -1.85
C ILE A 55 -12.47 4.01 -2.42
N GLN A 56 -13.23 4.42 -3.43
CA GLN A 56 -14.12 3.56 -4.20
C GLN A 56 -14.16 4.02 -5.65
N ILE A 57 -14.71 3.18 -6.54
CA ILE A 57 -14.99 3.60 -7.91
C ILE A 57 -15.88 4.85 -7.89
N GLY A 58 -15.45 5.88 -8.61
CA GLY A 58 -16.08 7.18 -8.65
C GLY A 58 -15.69 8.14 -7.53
N THR A 59 -14.77 7.79 -6.64
CA THR A 59 -14.08 8.78 -5.77
C THR A 59 -13.36 9.79 -6.65
N SER A 60 -13.43 11.07 -6.28
CA SER A 60 -12.72 12.15 -6.97
C SER A 60 -11.84 12.90 -6.00
N GLY A 61 -10.73 13.45 -6.48
CA GLY A 61 -9.77 14.19 -5.68
C GLY A 61 -9.19 15.38 -6.42
N LYS A 62 -8.79 16.40 -5.67
CA LYS A 62 -7.93 17.49 -6.17
C LYS A 62 -6.73 17.66 -5.26
N THR A 63 -5.54 17.45 -5.77
CA THR A 63 -4.29 17.60 -5.02
C THR A 63 -3.95 19.07 -4.80
N LYS A 64 -3.10 19.36 -3.81
CA LYS A 64 -2.62 20.72 -3.49
C LYS A 64 -1.93 21.44 -4.66
N ASP A 65 -1.31 20.68 -5.56
CA ASP A 65 -0.59 21.12 -6.76
C ASP A 65 -1.49 21.12 -8.01
N GLY A 66 -2.77 20.78 -7.87
CA GLY A 66 -3.81 21.03 -8.87
C GLY A 66 -4.25 19.83 -9.70
N ILE A 67 -3.68 18.64 -9.48
CA ILE A 67 -4.09 17.41 -10.16
C ILE A 67 -5.51 17.07 -9.72
N SER A 68 -6.45 17.15 -10.65
CA SER A 68 -7.85 16.77 -10.42
C SER A 68 -8.11 15.43 -11.09
N PHE A 69 -8.68 14.48 -10.35
CA PHE A 69 -8.88 13.11 -10.84
C PHE A 69 -10.20 12.48 -10.41
N ARG A 70 -10.58 11.41 -11.12
CA ARG A 70 -11.69 10.52 -10.78
C ARG A 70 -11.27 9.06 -10.93
N VAL A 71 -11.48 8.28 -9.88
CA VAL A 71 -11.23 6.83 -9.84
C VAL A 71 -12.25 6.12 -10.72
N VAL A 72 -11.76 5.26 -11.61
CA VAL A 72 -12.57 4.51 -12.59
C VAL A 72 -12.28 3.01 -12.58
N GLY A 73 -11.19 2.57 -11.95
CA GLY A 73 -10.87 1.16 -11.79
C GLY A 73 -10.03 0.88 -10.57
N ARG A 74 -9.84 -0.41 -10.29
CA ARG A 74 -9.03 -0.91 -9.19
C ARG A 74 -8.43 -2.26 -9.54
N ILE A 75 -7.22 -2.48 -9.08
CA ILE A 75 -6.61 -3.80 -8.91
C ILE A 75 -6.36 -4.01 -7.42
N GLN A 76 -6.57 -5.24 -6.95
CA GLN A 76 -6.21 -5.64 -5.60
C GLN A 76 -5.02 -6.58 -5.65
N GLN A 77 -3.99 -6.23 -4.90
CA GLN A 77 -2.75 -6.95 -4.81
C GLN A 77 -2.64 -7.59 -3.42
N LYS A 78 -2.02 -8.76 -3.33
CA LYS A 78 -1.76 -9.48 -2.09
C LYS A 78 -0.26 -9.66 -1.91
N TYR A 79 0.23 -9.36 -0.70
CA TYR A 79 1.58 -9.65 -0.24
C TYR A 79 1.53 -10.49 1.04
N ASN A 80 2.71 -10.76 1.61
CA ASN A 80 2.86 -11.60 2.80
C ASN A 80 2.12 -11.07 4.05
N LEU A 81 1.92 -9.75 4.22
CA LEU A 81 1.28 -9.18 5.42
C LEU A 81 -0.16 -8.69 5.17
N GLY A 82 -0.69 -8.79 3.94
CA GLY A 82 -2.06 -8.39 3.67
C GLY A 82 -2.37 -8.12 2.21
N ILE A 83 -3.28 -7.17 1.99
CA ILE A 83 -3.70 -6.70 0.68
C ILE A 83 -3.46 -5.20 0.57
N TRP A 84 -3.27 -4.71 -0.65
CA TRP A 84 -3.36 -3.29 -0.97
C TRP A 84 -4.14 -3.07 -2.25
N ASN A 85 -4.50 -1.81 -2.47
CA ASN A 85 -5.31 -1.38 -3.59
C ASN A 85 -4.51 -0.45 -4.49
N GLU A 86 -4.57 -0.75 -5.78
CA GLU A 86 -4.09 0.10 -6.85
C GLU A 86 -5.30 0.67 -7.58
N TRP A 87 -5.59 1.95 -7.38
CA TRP A 87 -6.75 2.61 -7.96
C TRP A 87 -6.37 3.27 -9.28
N HIS A 88 -6.97 2.83 -10.38
CA HIS A 88 -6.84 3.53 -11.65
C HIS A 88 -7.79 4.75 -11.66
N ALA A 89 -7.24 5.92 -11.95
CA ALA A 89 -7.98 7.16 -12.06
C ALA A 89 -7.63 7.92 -13.35
N LEU A 90 -8.53 8.80 -13.76
CA LEU A 90 -8.36 9.68 -14.90
C LEU A 90 -8.23 11.11 -14.42
N THR A 91 -7.27 11.86 -14.96
CA THR A 91 -7.21 13.31 -14.74
C THR A 91 -8.35 14.04 -15.47
N SER A 92 -8.56 15.32 -15.18
CA SER A 92 -9.46 16.18 -15.95
C SER A 92 -9.13 16.27 -17.45
N GLU A 93 -7.88 15.97 -17.83
CA GLU A 93 -7.41 15.92 -19.22
C GLU A 93 -7.59 14.53 -19.86
N GLY A 94 -8.05 13.53 -19.10
CA GLY A 94 -8.24 12.16 -19.56
C GLY A 94 -6.99 11.28 -19.50
N ASN A 95 -5.90 11.74 -18.86
CA ASN A 95 -4.69 10.96 -18.68
C ASN A 95 -4.87 9.93 -17.56
N SER A 96 -4.35 8.71 -17.77
CA SER A 96 -4.33 7.68 -16.72
C SER A 96 -3.32 8.02 -15.63
N ILE A 97 -3.76 7.90 -14.38
CA ILE A 97 -2.93 7.91 -13.18
C ILE A 97 -3.28 6.69 -12.32
N TRP A 98 -2.35 6.29 -11.46
CA TRP A 98 -2.56 5.29 -10.43
C TRP A 98 -2.50 5.95 -9.06
N LEU A 99 -3.40 5.54 -8.18
CA LEU A 99 -3.49 5.97 -6.80
C LEU A 99 -3.33 4.75 -5.90
N ALA A 100 -2.23 4.69 -5.15
CA ALA A 100 -2.04 3.69 -4.11
C ALA A 100 -2.14 4.35 -2.73
N GLU A 101 -2.52 3.58 -1.71
CA GLU A 101 -2.58 4.03 -0.32
C GLU A 101 -1.74 3.14 0.59
N ALA A 102 -0.84 3.75 1.35
CA ALA A 102 0.00 3.04 2.31
C ALA A 102 0.30 3.93 3.51
N GLN A 103 0.04 3.43 4.72
CA GLN A 103 0.42 4.09 5.99
C GLN A 103 -0.07 5.56 6.10
N GLY A 104 -1.24 5.88 5.54
CA GLY A 104 -1.83 7.23 5.55
C GLY A 104 -1.25 8.18 4.49
N GLN A 105 -0.37 7.67 3.62
CA GLN A 105 0.10 8.36 2.42
C GLN A 105 -0.62 7.84 1.18
N TYR A 106 -0.72 8.72 0.19
CA TYR A 106 -1.31 8.47 -1.11
C TYR A 106 -0.23 8.68 -2.18
N MET A 107 0.12 7.62 -2.90
CA MET A 107 1.02 7.70 -4.05
C MET A 107 0.18 7.97 -5.29
N ILE A 108 0.37 9.11 -5.94
CA ILE A 108 -0.22 9.35 -7.26
C ILE A 108 0.89 9.26 -8.29
N THR A 109 0.82 8.24 -9.15
CA THR A 109 1.84 7.92 -10.15
C THR A 109 1.26 7.87 -11.56
N GLN A 110 2.12 8.03 -12.55
CA GLN A 110 1.81 7.85 -13.97
C GLN A 110 2.76 6.83 -14.57
N LEU A 111 2.24 6.01 -15.48
CA LEU A 111 3.08 5.13 -16.29
C LEU A 111 3.99 5.99 -17.17
N ARG A 112 5.29 5.78 -17.06
CA ARG A 112 6.30 6.38 -17.91
C ARG A 112 6.65 5.41 -19.05
N PRO A 113 6.83 5.92 -20.28
CA PRO A 113 7.30 5.08 -21.37
C PRO A 113 8.69 4.56 -21.04
N THR A 114 8.83 3.26 -20.85
CA THR A 114 10.14 2.62 -20.67
C THR A 114 10.78 2.39 -22.03
N SER A 115 11.95 2.98 -22.26
CA SER A 115 12.72 2.68 -23.47
C SER A 115 13.58 1.42 -23.27
N GLN A 116 13.81 0.63 -24.33
CA GLN A 116 14.78 -0.48 -24.27
C GLN A 116 16.23 -0.01 -23.98
N LYS A 117 16.48 1.30 -23.97
CA LYS A 117 17.78 1.89 -23.64
C LYS A 117 17.95 2.15 -22.14
N GLU A 118 16.86 2.20 -21.38
CA GLU A 118 16.94 2.29 -19.92
C GLU A 118 17.42 0.95 -19.36
N SER A 119 18.42 1.03 -18.48
CA SER A 119 18.88 -0.10 -17.70
C SER A 119 18.07 -0.15 -16.41
N PHE A 120 17.07 -1.02 -16.35
CA PHE A 120 16.40 -1.38 -15.10
C PHE A 120 17.17 -2.50 -14.40
N PRO A 121 17.07 -2.62 -13.07
CA PRO A 121 17.57 -3.81 -12.40
C PRO A 121 16.88 -5.07 -12.92
N GLU A 122 17.57 -6.20 -12.85
CA GLU A 122 17.04 -7.52 -13.14
C GLU A 122 16.82 -8.28 -11.82
N HIS A 123 16.01 -9.32 -11.82
CA HIS A 123 15.81 -10.15 -10.64
C HIS A 123 15.95 -11.64 -10.98
N ASP A 124 16.35 -12.44 -10.00
CA ASP A 124 16.32 -13.89 -10.12
C ASP A 124 14.86 -14.39 -10.23
N PRO A 125 14.61 -15.59 -10.77
CA PRO A 125 13.27 -16.15 -10.81
C PRO A 125 12.66 -16.27 -9.41
N ILE A 126 11.35 -16.05 -9.30
CA ILE A 126 10.61 -16.24 -8.04
C ILE A 126 10.63 -17.73 -7.68
N GLN A 127 11.33 -18.08 -6.61
CA GLN A 127 11.41 -19.47 -6.10
C GLN A 127 10.46 -19.71 -4.91
N ASN A 128 10.13 -18.65 -4.17
CA ASN A 128 9.26 -18.67 -2.99
C ASN A 128 8.36 -17.42 -3.00
N LEU A 129 7.11 -17.56 -2.56
CA LEU A 129 6.15 -16.45 -2.46
C LEU A 129 6.27 -15.68 -1.13
N ASP A 130 6.93 -16.24 -0.12
CA ASP A 130 7.09 -15.60 1.20
C ASP A 130 8.27 -14.62 1.24
N SER A 131 9.19 -14.69 0.27
CA SER A 131 10.42 -13.91 0.22
C SER A 131 10.68 -13.42 -1.21
N PRO A 132 10.98 -12.11 -1.42
CA PRO A 132 11.34 -11.63 -2.75
C PRO A 132 12.67 -12.25 -3.24
N PRO A 133 12.84 -12.45 -4.56
CA PRO A 133 14.12 -12.89 -5.13
C PRO A 133 15.16 -11.78 -5.02
N ASP A 134 16.43 -12.16 -5.21
CA ASP A 134 17.50 -11.18 -5.30
C ASP A 134 17.36 -10.33 -6.58
N VAL A 135 17.65 -9.05 -6.43
CA VAL A 135 17.59 -8.04 -7.49
C VAL A 135 19.00 -7.52 -7.73
N TYR A 136 19.37 -7.29 -8.99
CA TYR A 136 20.72 -6.89 -9.37
C TYR A 136 20.71 -5.80 -10.44
N PHE A 137 21.67 -4.88 -10.35
CA PHE A 137 22.01 -4.01 -11.47
C PHE A 137 23.15 -4.63 -12.28
N ILE A 138 22.97 -4.74 -13.60
CA ILE A 138 24.01 -5.24 -14.51
C ILE A 138 24.83 -4.06 -15.01
N SER A 139 25.97 -3.80 -14.35
CA SER A 139 26.87 -2.71 -14.73
C SER A 139 27.81 -3.10 -15.89
N SER A 140 28.00 -4.39 -16.13
CA SER A 140 28.69 -4.93 -17.31
C SER A 140 28.34 -6.40 -17.51
N LYS A 141 28.81 -7.01 -18.63
CA LYS A 141 28.59 -8.44 -18.92
C LYS A 141 29.06 -9.40 -17.81
N THR A 142 29.94 -8.96 -16.92
CA THR A 142 30.56 -9.79 -15.89
C THR A 142 30.33 -9.28 -14.47
N ALA A 143 29.67 -8.13 -14.30
CA ALA A 143 29.45 -7.52 -12.99
C ALA A 143 27.96 -7.34 -12.74
N LYS A 144 27.46 -8.10 -11.77
CA LYS A 144 26.14 -7.93 -11.16
C LYS A 144 26.34 -7.34 -9.78
N GLN A 145 25.67 -6.23 -9.50
CA GLN A 145 25.63 -5.64 -8.16
C GLN A 145 24.29 -5.97 -7.54
N LEU A 146 24.28 -6.66 -6.40
CA LEU A 146 23.07 -6.89 -5.61
C LEU A 146 22.48 -5.54 -5.18
N VAL A 147 21.16 -5.43 -5.31
CA VAL A 147 20.36 -4.27 -4.94
C VAL A 147 19.55 -4.62 -3.71
N THR A 148 19.67 -3.79 -2.69
CA THR A 148 19.00 -3.94 -1.40
C THR A 148 18.27 -2.65 -1.01
N ALA A 149 17.31 -2.75 -0.10
CA ALA A 149 16.65 -1.57 0.43
C ALA A 149 17.68 -0.61 1.08
N GLY A 150 17.60 0.67 0.73
CA GLY A 150 18.57 1.69 1.11
C GLY A 150 19.62 2.00 0.04
N ASP A 151 19.81 1.13 -0.95
CA ASP A 151 20.70 1.41 -2.08
C ASP A 151 20.14 2.53 -2.96
N THR A 152 21.04 3.20 -3.69
CA THR A 152 20.67 4.22 -4.69
C THR A 152 20.82 3.66 -6.10
N LEU A 153 19.73 3.69 -6.86
CA LEU A 153 19.68 3.35 -8.28
C LEU A 153 19.67 4.62 -9.12
N ARG A 154 20.16 4.52 -10.35
CA ARG A 154 19.98 5.57 -11.36
C ARG A 154 19.00 5.09 -12.42
N ILE A 155 17.87 5.78 -12.53
CA ILE A 155 16.82 5.52 -13.53
C ILE A 155 16.52 6.86 -14.19
N GLU A 156 16.52 6.91 -15.53
CA GLU A 156 16.43 8.17 -16.29
C GLU A 156 17.48 9.22 -15.88
N ASP A 157 18.69 8.78 -15.51
CA ASP A 157 19.74 9.64 -14.96
C ASP A 157 19.42 10.35 -13.63
N GLU A 158 18.32 10.00 -12.99
CA GLU A 158 17.92 10.48 -11.67
C GLU A 158 18.29 9.47 -10.57
N PRO A 159 18.81 9.93 -9.41
CA PRO A 159 19.07 9.07 -8.28
C PRO A 159 17.79 8.73 -7.52
N TRP A 160 17.58 7.45 -7.24
CA TRP A 160 16.43 6.90 -6.53
C TRP A 160 16.89 6.01 -5.37
N MET A 161 16.38 6.23 -4.18
CA MET A 161 16.60 5.31 -3.06
C MET A 161 15.61 4.15 -3.14
N VAL A 162 16.11 2.91 -3.05
CA VAL A 162 15.27 1.71 -2.93
C VAL A 162 14.61 1.68 -1.56
N LYS A 163 13.28 1.77 -1.56
CA LYS A 163 12.45 1.73 -0.34
C LYS A 163 12.13 0.30 0.05
N GLU A 164 11.71 -0.49 -0.92
CA GLU A 164 11.22 -1.84 -0.71
C GLU A 164 11.40 -2.65 -1.98
N ILE A 165 11.72 -3.93 -1.81
CA ILE A 165 11.66 -4.95 -2.85
C ILE A 165 10.66 -5.97 -2.33
N GLY A 166 9.59 -6.19 -3.08
CA GLY A 166 8.45 -6.98 -2.64
C GLY A 166 7.90 -7.91 -3.70
N LEU A 167 7.01 -8.80 -3.28
CA LEU A 167 6.20 -9.64 -4.15
C LEU A 167 4.73 -9.24 -4.04
N ALA A 168 4.07 -9.19 -5.18
CA ALA A 168 2.66 -8.83 -5.31
C ALA A 168 1.94 -9.89 -6.12
N THR A 169 0.93 -10.55 -5.55
CA THR A 169 0.00 -11.38 -6.31
C THR A 169 -1.24 -10.57 -6.65
N CYS A 170 -1.54 -10.42 -7.94
CA CYS A 170 -2.76 -9.77 -8.38
C CYS A 170 -3.96 -10.70 -8.16
N ILE A 171 -4.85 -10.38 -7.22
CA ILE A 171 -5.94 -11.28 -6.82
C ILE A 171 -7.30 -10.89 -7.37
N SER A 172 -7.50 -9.64 -7.77
CA SER A 172 -8.78 -9.17 -8.29
C SER A 172 -8.66 -7.81 -8.97
N GLY A 173 -9.70 -7.40 -9.68
CA GLY A 173 -9.86 -6.04 -10.18
C GLY A 173 -11.32 -5.71 -10.46
N GLU A 174 -11.61 -4.42 -10.57
CA GLU A 174 -12.93 -3.89 -10.93
C GLU A 174 -12.81 -2.60 -11.75
N GLY A 175 -13.86 -2.28 -12.52
CA GLY A 175 -13.92 -1.06 -13.33
C GLY A 175 -13.03 -1.12 -14.58
N GLU A 176 -12.52 0.05 -14.97
CA GLU A 176 -11.77 0.30 -16.19
C GLU A 176 -10.27 0.34 -15.92
N LEU A 177 -9.46 -0.34 -16.73
CA LEU A 177 -8.01 -0.44 -16.53
C LEU A 177 -7.24 -0.13 -17.83
N PRO A 178 -6.13 0.62 -17.76
CA PRO A 178 -5.28 0.93 -18.91
C PRO A 178 -4.28 -0.21 -19.20
N ILE A 179 -4.03 -1.05 -18.20
CA ILE A 179 -3.11 -2.19 -18.24
C ILE A 179 -3.90 -3.42 -17.79
N GLY A 180 -3.68 -4.55 -18.47
CA GLY A 180 -4.34 -5.81 -18.15
C GLY A 180 -3.64 -6.50 -17.00
N PHE A 181 -4.30 -7.49 -16.41
CA PHE A 181 -3.70 -8.35 -15.40
C PHE A 181 -4.19 -9.79 -15.57
N GLU A 182 -3.45 -10.73 -14.98
CA GLU A 182 -3.86 -12.11 -14.85
C GLU A 182 -4.11 -12.41 -13.37
N THR A 183 -5.32 -12.89 -13.05
CA THR A 183 -5.65 -13.24 -11.66
C THR A 183 -4.76 -14.39 -11.19
N GLY A 184 -4.06 -14.18 -10.07
CA GLY A 184 -3.14 -15.15 -9.47
C GLY A 184 -1.69 -15.00 -9.93
N SER A 185 -1.40 -14.11 -10.89
CA SER A 185 -0.01 -13.84 -11.28
C SER A 185 0.71 -13.10 -10.16
N THR A 186 1.98 -13.47 -9.94
CA THR A 186 2.84 -12.81 -8.94
C THR A 186 3.99 -12.11 -9.64
N SER A 187 4.27 -10.88 -9.23
CA SER A 187 5.32 -10.04 -9.80
C SER A 187 6.23 -9.49 -8.71
N VAL A 188 7.49 -9.25 -9.08
CA VAL A 188 8.43 -8.48 -8.26
C VAL A 188 8.09 -7.00 -8.41
N LEU A 189 8.08 -6.28 -7.30
CA LEU A 189 7.93 -4.83 -7.27
C LEU A 189 9.13 -4.20 -6.57
N ILE A 190 9.60 -3.08 -7.10
CA ILE A 190 10.64 -2.26 -6.47
C ILE A 190 10.09 -0.85 -6.28
N ASP A 191 9.89 -0.46 -5.02
CA ASP A 191 9.48 0.88 -4.67
C ASP A 191 10.70 1.77 -4.43
N LEU A 192 10.61 2.98 -4.95
CA LEU A 192 11.67 3.95 -5.04
C LEU A 192 11.17 5.29 -4.51
N ALA A 193 12.04 6.04 -3.84
CA ALA A 193 11.71 7.41 -3.46
C ALA A 193 12.93 8.32 -3.48
N THR A 194 12.67 9.62 -3.49
CA THR A 194 13.66 10.67 -3.24
C THR A 194 13.34 11.39 -1.93
N ASP A 195 14.29 12.17 -1.42
CA ASP A 195 14.12 13.05 -0.27
C ASP A 195 13.18 14.25 -0.55
N GLU A 196 12.96 14.57 -1.83
CA GLU A 196 12.04 15.62 -2.29
C GLU A 196 10.57 15.16 -2.36
N GLY A 197 10.27 13.90 -2.02
CA GLY A 197 8.91 13.36 -1.97
C GLY A 197 8.41 12.74 -3.28
N TRP A 198 9.30 12.56 -4.26
CA TRP A 198 9.02 11.73 -5.43
C TRP A 198 8.96 10.26 -5.03
N PHE A 199 8.09 9.53 -5.72
CA PHE A 199 7.89 8.09 -5.56
C PHE A 199 7.81 7.43 -6.93
N ALA A 200 8.37 6.23 -7.03
CA ALA A 200 8.22 5.41 -8.20
C ALA A 200 8.15 3.93 -7.86
N THR A 201 7.54 3.15 -8.75
CA THR A 201 7.49 1.69 -8.66
C THR A 201 7.94 1.09 -9.98
N LEU A 202 8.87 0.14 -9.93
CA LEU A 202 9.16 -0.78 -11.03
C LEU A 202 8.32 -2.04 -10.82
N ASP A 203 7.45 -2.34 -11.78
CA ASP A 203 6.56 -3.48 -11.75
C ASP A 203 6.96 -4.49 -12.83
N TYR A 204 7.43 -5.66 -12.39
CA TYR A 204 7.93 -6.74 -13.25
C TYR A 204 6.82 -7.70 -13.72
N SER A 205 5.57 -7.25 -13.76
CA SER A 205 4.50 -7.93 -14.50
C SER A 205 4.72 -7.92 -16.02
N HIS A 206 5.61 -7.04 -16.51
CA HIS A 206 6.01 -6.94 -17.91
C HIS A 206 7.54 -6.91 -18.05
N ALA A 207 8.04 -7.18 -19.27
CA ALA A 207 9.43 -7.06 -19.63
C ALA A 207 9.58 -6.17 -20.88
N PRO A 208 10.26 -5.00 -20.81
CA PRO A 208 10.84 -4.36 -19.61
C PRO A 208 9.79 -4.05 -18.53
N PRO A 209 10.19 -3.83 -17.26
CA PRO A 209 9.22 -3.56 -16.18
C PRO A 209 8.42 -2.30 -16.49
N LEU A 210 7.17 -2.26 -16.04
CA LEU A 210 6.41 -1.02 -16.05
C LEU A 210 7.02 -0.07 -15.02
N TYR A 211 7.24 1.18 -15.42
CA TYR A 211 7.80 2.21 -14.56
C TYR A 211 6.75 3.27 -14.25
N PHE A 212 6.29 3.29 -13.01
CA PHE A 212 5.34 4.28 -12.52
C PHE A 212 6.08 5.35 -11.74
N LYS A 213 5.89 6.63 -12.06
CA LYS A 213 6.56 7.77 -11.39
C LYS A 213 5.55 8.83 -11.00
N GLY A 214 5.70 9.39 -9.80
CA GLY A 214 4.88 10.49 -9.32
C GLY A 214 5.23 10.95 -7.91
N MET A 215 4.24 11.37 -7.15
CA MET A 215 4.43 12.10 -5.88
C MET A 215 3.64 11.46 -4.73
N LEU A 216 4.19 11.63 -3.52
CA LEU A 216 3.52 11.28 -2.26
C LEU A 216 2.69 12.45 -1.74
N TYR A 217 1.47 12.14 -1.30
CA TYR A 217 0.55 13.07 -0.67
C TYR A 217 0.09 12.56 0.69
N SER A 218 -0.12 13.47 1.64
CA SER A 218 -0.92 13.18 2.83
C SER A 218 -2.41 13.40 2.53
N PHE A 219 -3.29 12.81 3.35
CA PHE A 219 -4.73 12.94 3.18
C PHE A 219 -5.21 14.40 3.09
N ASP A 220 -4.66 15.29 3.92
CA ASP A 220 -4.99 16.73 3.94
C ASP A 220 -4.51 17.50 2.70
N GLN A 221 -3.63 16.90 1.89
CA GLN A 221 -3.15 17.48 0.63
C GLN A 221 -4.02 17.09 -0.58
N ILE A 222 -5.06 16.26 -0.38
CA ILE A 222 -6.01 15.87 -1.42
C ILE A 222 -7.42 16.20 -0.94
N GLN A 223 -8.12 17.02 -1.70
CA GLN A 223 -9.53 17.33 -1.48
C GLN A 223 -10.38 16.20 -2.07
N PHE A 224 -10.62 15.16 -1.27
CA PHE A 224 -11.44 14.02 -1.67
C PHE A 224 -12.94 14.33 -1.65
N THR A 225 -13.66 13.70 -2.58
CA THR A 225 -15.12 13.66 -2.65
C THR A 225 -15.57 12.25 -3.01
N ASN A 226 -16.78 11.88 -2.58
CA ASN A 226 -17.35 10.53 -2.79
C ASN A 226 -16.46 9.39 -2.24
N LEU A 227 -15.94 9.59 -1.02
CA LEU A 227 -15.31 8.50 -0.25
C LEU A 227 -16.38 7.52 0.24
N ARG A 228 -15.98 6.26 0.40
CA ARG A 228 -16.79 5.21 1.02
C ARG A 228 -17.13 5.62 2.46
N ASP A 229 -18.40 5.45 2.85
CA ASP A 229 -18.81 5.68 4.24
C ASP A 229 -18.14 4.64 5.14
N PRO A 230 -17.42 5.03 6.21
CA PRO A 230 -16.80 4.07 7.12
C PRO A 230 -17.75 3.02 7.72
N LYS A 231 -19.04 3.33 7.83
CA LYS A 231 -20.06 2.39 8.31
C LYS A 231 -20.34 1.25 7.32
N THR A 232 -19.95 1.42 6.06
CA THR A 232 -20.15 0.42 5.00
C THR A 232 -18.95 -0.51 4.83
N PHE A 233 -17.88 -0.35 5.62
CA PHE A 233 -16.80 -1.34 5.70
C PHE A 233 -17.32 -2.66 6.26
N THR A 234 -17.70 -3.58 5.38
CA THR A 234 -18.13 -4.94 5.72
C THR A 234 -17.00 -5.92 5.53
N GLY A 235 -16.91 -6.99 6.32
CA GLY A 235 -15.97 -8.09 6.10
C GLY A 235 -14.71 -8.06 6.97
N PHE A 236 -14.50 -6.99 7.73
CA PHE A 236 -13.75 -7.06 8.98
C PHE A 236 -14.70 -7.69 10.00
N GLN A 237 -14.23 -8.69 10.77
CA GLN A 237 -14.93 -9.02 12.00
C GLN A 237 -15.22 -7.71 12.71
N LYS A 238 -16.46 -7.53 13.18
CA LYS A 238 -16.92 -6.36 13.95
C LYS A 238 -15.73 -5.84 14.76
N LEU A 239 -15.24 -4.64 14.41
CA LEU A 239 -14.01 -4.09 15.00
C LEU A 239 -14.04 -4.38 16.49
N GLN A 240 -13.03 -5.09 16.99
CA GLN A 240 -13.03 -5.47 18.39
C GLN A 240 -13.06 -4.18 19.20
N GLU A 241 -14.09 -4.05 20.04
CA GLU A 241 -14.17 -2.97 21.00
C GLU A 241 -12.93 -2.98 21.89
N ALA A 242 -12.58 -1.81 22.43
CA ALA A 242 -11.44 -1.69 23.33
C ALA A 242 -11.55 -2.76 24.43
N LYS A 243 -10.51 -3.61 24.56
CA LYS A 243 -10.51 -4.70 25.53
C LYS A 243 -9.50 -4.47 26.63
N ALA A 244 -9.88 -4.87 27.85
CA ALA A 244 -8.98 -4.88 28.99
C ALA A 244 -8.03 -6.08 28.90
N ILE A 245 -6.74 -5.84 29.10
CA ILE A 245 -5.67 -6.82 29.11
C ILE A 245 -4.98 -6.74 30.46
N GLN A 246 -4.80 -7.88 31.12
CA GLN A 246 -4.02 -7.93 32.35
C GLN A 246 -2.53 -8.05 32.03
N CYS A 247 -1.72 -7.14 32.55
CA CYS A 247 -0.28 -7.16 32.34
C CYS A 247 0.37 -8.39 32.99
N MET A 248 1.04 -9.22 32.21
CA MET A 248 1.79 -10.39 32.71
C MET A 248 2.99 -10.04 33.60
N GLY A 249 3.46 -8.78 33.57
CA GLY A 249 4.60 -8.33 34.35
C GLY A 249 4.27 -7.76 35.73
N CYS A 250 3.16 -7.03 35.86
CA CYS A 250 2.77 -6.37 37.12
C CYS A 250 1.30 -6.53 37.52
N GLY A 251 0.50 -7.20 36.69
CA GLY A 251 -0.93 -7.41 36.95
C GLY A 251 -1.84 -6.22 36.66
N ALA A 252 -1.30 -5.07 36.23
CA ALA A 252 -2.10 -3.88 35.89
C ALA A 252 -3.09 -4.17 34.74
N SER A 253 -4.29 -3.58 34.82
CA SER A 253 -5.27 -3.61 33.73
C SER A 253 -4.93 -2.55 32.69
N LEU A 254 -4.75 -2.96 31.44
CA LEU A 254 -4.40 -2.12 30.31
C LEU A 254 -5.56 -2.08 29.32
N ASN A 255 -5.88 -0.91 28.79
CA ASN A 255 -6.90 -0.78 27.76
C ASN A 255 -6.26 -0.89 26.37
N GLN A 256 -6.45 -2.03 25.70
CA GLN A 256 -6.10 -2.16 24.29
C GLN A 256 -7.20 -1.52 23.44
N ARG A 257 -7.00 -0.27 23.03
CA ARG A 257 -8.03 0.53 22.36
C ARG A 257 -8.37 0.06 20.94
N ASN A 258 -7.43 -0.58 20.25
CA ASN A 258 -7.63 -1.01 18.86
C ASN A 258 -7.04 -2.40 18.59
N PRO A 259 -7.70 -3.49 19.06
CA PRO A 259 -7.15 -4.84 19.03
C PRO A 259 -6.89 -5.38 17.63
N ASP A 260 -7.63 -4.93 16.62
CA ASP A 260 -7.47 -5.42 15.24
C ASP A 260 -6.17 -4.92 14.58
N PHE A 261 -5.59 -3.83 15.08
CA PHE A 261 -4.38 -3.22 14.51
C PHE A 261 -3.18 -3.29 15.46
N SER A 262 -3.42 -3.39 16.77
CA SER A 262 -2.38 -3.51 17.78
C SER A 262 -2.02 -4.99 17.96
N LYS A 263 -0.90 -5.40 17.34
CA LYS A 263 -0.31 -6.74 17.56
C LYS A 263 0.55 -6.82 18.82
N SER A 264 0.78 -5.70 19.49
CA SER A 264 1.41 -5.65 20.80
C SER A 264 0.91 -4.48 21.64
N ILE A 265 0.98 -4.62 22.97
CA ILE A 265 0.66 -3.58 23.95
C ILE A 265 1.80 -3.43 24.95
N ALA A 266 2.17 -2.19 25.29
CA ALA A 266 3.14 -1.88 26.33
C ALA A 266 2.43 -1.46 27.61
N CYS A 267 2.81 -2.06 28.74
CA CYS A 267 2.32 -1.65 30.04
C CYS A 267 2.91 -0.30 30.44
N GLU A 268 2.05 0.70 30.63
CA GLU A 268 2.46 2.04 31.09
C GLU A 268 3.06 2.04 32.51
N TYR A 269 2.74 1.05 33.35
CA TYR A 269 3.18 0.98 34.74
C TYR A 269 4.56 0.33 34.92
N CYS A 270 4.78 -0.85 34.32
CA CYS A 270 6.01 -1.63 34.53
C CYS A 270 6.85 -1.79 33.26
N GLY A 271 6.36 -1.30 32.13
CA GLY A 271 7.02 -1.37 30.83
C GLY A 271 6.93 -2.72 30.13
N THR A 272 6.32 -3.78 30.70
CA THR A 272 6.21 -5.07 29.99
C THR A 272 5.46 -4.91 28.66
N VAL A 273 6.08 -5.30 27.56
CA VAL A 273 5.49 -5.34 26.22
C VAL A 273 5.00 -6.75 25.96
N MET A 274 3.74 -6.89 25.55
CA MET A 274 3.09 -8.18 25.35
C MET A 274 2.56 -8.28 23.92
N ASP A 275 2.69 -9.48 23.35
CA ASP A 275 2.07 -9.86 22.09
C ASP A 275 0.56 -10.00 22.30
N THR A 276 -0.20 -9.29 21.47
CA THR A 276 -1.68 -9.30 21.46
C THR A 276 -2.24 -9.87 20.16
N SER A 277 -1.39 -10.42 19.30
CA SER A 277 -1.80 -11.10 18.06
C SER A 277 -2.40 -12.49 18.28
N ARG A 278 -2.32 -13.01 19.51
CA ARG A 278 -2.83 -14.33 19.93
C ARG A 278 -3.74 -14.16 21.14
N GLU A 279 -4.61 -15.14 21.40
CA GLU A 279 -5.48 -15.15 22.58
C GLU A 279 -4.67 -15.24 23.89
N GLU A 280 -3.62 -16.07 23.89
CA GLU A 280 -2.69 -16.17 25.00
C GLU A 280 -1.60 -15.09 24.87
N LEU A 281 -1.55 -14.19 25.86
CA LEU A 281 -0.54 -13.13 25.91
C LEU A 281 0.84 -13.74 26.09
N LYS A 282 1.82 -13.19 25.38
CA LYS A 282 3.23 -13.52 25.58
C LYS A 282 4.04 -12.26 25.83
N VAL A 283 4.89 -12.28 26.86
CA VAL A 283 5.86 -11.19 27.07
C VAL A 283 6.87 -11.19 25.91
N LEU A 284 6.93 -10.08 25.18
CA LEU A 284 7.88 -9.85 24.10
C LEU A 284 9.17 -9.22 24.62
N SER A 285 9.05 -8.21 25.48
CA SER A 285 10.18 -7.44 26.01
C SER A 285 9.75 -6.57 27.20
N LYS A 286 10.69 -5.78 27.75
CA LYS A 286 10.40 -4.76 28.75
C LYS A 286 10.84 -3.39 28.23
N PHE A 287 9.88 -2.49 28.05
CA PHE A 287 10.05 -1.11 27.58
C PHE A 287 11.10 -0.33 28.39
N GLN A 288 11.24 -0.58 29.71
CA GLN A 288 12.30 0.04 30.51
C GLN A 288 13.73 -0.31 30.04
N GLU A 289 13.94 -1.44 29.37
CA GLU A 289 15.23 -1.80 28.75
C GLU A 289 15.42 -1.09 27.40
N VAL A 290 14.32 -0.72 26.73
CA VAL A 290 14.31 0.00 25.44
C VAL A 290 14.45 1.52 25.60
N ILE A 291 13.97 2.09 26.73
CA ILE A 291 13.99 3.53 27.05
C ILE A 291 15.39 4.11 27.26
N LYS A 292 16.42 3.29 27.54
CA LYS A 292 17.76 3.83 27.80
C LYS A 292 18.28 4.73 26.67
N ASP A 293 17.76 4.57 25.45
CA ASP A 293 18.06 5.43 24.31
C ASP A 293 16.82 6.08 23.67
N ARG A 294 16.71 7.41 23.82
CA ARG A 294 16.11 8.38 22.88
C ARG A 294 14.60 8.27 22.55
N VAL A 295 13.74 7.92 23.50
CA VAL A 295 12.28 8.11 23.36
C VAL A 295 11.84 9.39 24.08
N PHE A 296 11.39 10.40 23.34
CA PHE A 296 11.05 11.74 23.84
C PHE A 296 9.57 11.93 24.18
N LEU A 297 8.68 11.10 23.61
CA LEU A 297 7.24 11.15 23.84
C LEU A 297 6.72 9.78 24.31
N PRO A 298 6.57 9.56 25.62
CA PRO A 298 6.01 8.33 26.16
C PRO A 298 4.56 8.07 25.67
N PRO A 299 4.12 6.80 25.51
CA PRO A 299 2.71 6.49 25.33
C PRO A 299 1.83 7.10 26.43
N GLY A 300 0.62 7.51 26.09
CA GLY A 300 -0.30 8.28 26.95
C GLY A 300 -0.04 9.80 26.95
N THR A 301 1.08 10.27 26.40
CA THR A 301 1.37 11.71 26.33
C THR A 301 0.33 12.41 25.46
N LYS A 302 -0.38 13.38 26.04
CA LYS A 302 -1.27 14.27 25.29
C LYS A 302 -0.46 15.45 24.73
N LEU A 303 -0.69 15.79 23.47
CA LEU A 303 -0.03 16.91 22.79
C LEU A 303 -0.95 17.57 21.77
N GLN A 304 -0.64 18.81 21.39
CA GLN A 304 -1.24 19.41 20.20
C GLN A 304 -0.33 19.22 18.99
N LEU A 305 -0.90 18.74 17.89
CA LEU A 305 -0.25 18.70 16.58
C LEU A 305 -1.11 19.44 15.57
N LYS A 306 -0.56 20.48 14.93
CA LYS A 306 -1.25 21.31 13.93
C LYS A 306 -2.63 21.80 14.41
N GLY A 307 -2.73 22.22 15.68
CA GLY A 307 -3.96 22.74 16.29
C GLY A 307 -5.00 21.69 16.67
N LYS A 308 -4.66 20.40 16.62
CA LYS A 308 -5.55 19.28 17.00
C LYS A 308 -5.02 18.60 18.25
N GLU A 309 -5.91 18.25 19.17
CA GLU A 309 -5.57 17.43 20.34
C GLU A 309 -5.30 15.98 19.94
N CYS A 310 -4.15 15.48 20.40
CA CYS A 310 -3.65 14.16 20.10
C CYS A 310 -3.11 13.46 21.35
N GLU A 311 -3.07 12.13 21.32
CA GLU A 311 -2.47 11.29 22.35
C GLU A 311 -1.47 10.31 21.69
N VAL A 312 -0.29 10.17 22.27
CA VAL A 312 0.71 9.17 21.83
C VAL A 312 0.20 7.80 22.23
N LEU A 313 -0.09 6.94 21.26
CA LEU A 313 -0.58 5.59 21.52
C LEU A 313 0.55 4.57 21.69
N GLY A 314 1.72 4.84 21.09
CA GLY A 314 2.81 3.90 21.09
C GLY A 314 4.05 4.44 20.40
N VAL A 315 5.17 3.76 20.61
CA VAL A 315 6.45 4.02 19.96
C VAL A 315 6.89 2.76 19.26
N VAL A 316 7.19 2.87 17.96
CA VAL A 316 7.76 1.78 17.19
C VAL A 316 9.24 2.08 16.94
N LYS A 317 10.08 1.17 17.42
CA LYS A 317 11.50 1.13 17.09
C LYS A 317 11.68 0.14 15.94
N LYS A 318 12.04 0.63 14.76
CA LYS A 318 12.41 -0.23 13.64
C LYS A 318 13.90 -0.55 13.74
N SER A 319 14.28 -1.79 13.48
CA SER A 319 15.67 -2.17 13.26
C SER A 319 15.77 -3.07 12.04
N VAL A 320 16.92 -3.03 11.38
CA VAL A 320 17.27 -3.91 10.27
C VAL A 320 18.41 -4.81 10.74
N HIS A 321 18.34 -6.09 10.41
CA HIS A 321 19.39 -7.06 10.70
C HIS A 321 20.13 -7.36 9.40
N VAL A 322 21.44 -7.11 9.37
CA VAL A 322 22.32 -7.45 8.23
C VAL A 322 23.52 -8.19 8.80
N ASP A 323 23.81 -9.40 8.30
CA ASP A 323 24.95 -10.22 8.72
C ASP A 323 25.10 -10.40 10.24
N GLY A 324 23.98 -10.58 10.94
CA GLY A 324 23.95 -10.74 12.40
C GLY A 324 24.18 -9.44 13.19
N GLN A 325 24.30 -8.29 12.52
CA GLN A 325 24.40 -6.98 13.15
C GLN A 325 23.06 -6.24 13.10
N ILE A 326 22.73 -5.54 14.19
CA ILE A 326 21.48 -4.80 14.36
C ILE A 326 21.73 -3.32 14.07
N PHE A 327 21.08 -2.81 13.03
CA PHE A 327 21.05 -1.39 12.71
C PHE A 327 19.73 -0.78 13.20
N LEU A 328 19.80 0.21 14.09
CA LEU A 328 18.63 0.84 14.68
C LEU A 328 18.16 2.03 13.84
N GLY A 329 16.89 2.02 13.42
CA GLY A 329 16.23 3.16 12.78
C GLY A 329 15.77 4.24 13.77
N GLN A 330 15.29 5.37 13.26
CA GLN A 330 14.68 6.43 14.07
C GLN A 330 13.36 5.95 14.71
N ASN A 331 13.06 6.44 15.92
CA ASN A 331 11.81 6.13 16.63
C ASN A 331 10.61 6.76 15.90
N ILE A 332 9.59 5.96 15.59
CA ILE A 332 8.33 6.42 14.98
C ILE A 332 7.24 6.44 16.06
N TYR A 333 6.58 7.58 16.25
CA TYR A 333 5.50 7.75 17.21
C TYR A 333 4.15 7.53 16.53
N TYR A 334 3.34 6.61 17.07
CA TYR A 334 1.94 6.45 16.66
C TYR A 334 1.09 7.42 17.47
N ILE A 335 0.50 8.39 16.80
CA ILE A 335 -0.26 9.47 17.44
C ILE A 335 -1.65 9.47 16.83
N SER A 336 -2.68 9.22 17.65
CA SER A 336 -4.08 9.33 17.23
C SER A 336 -4.65 10.69 17.61
N GLN A 337 -5.47 11.27 16.74
CA GLN A 337 -6.37 12.33 17.17
C GLN A 337 -7.37 11.77 18.19
N ALA A 338 -7.58 12.48 19.29
CA ALA A 338 -8.77 12.29 20.09
C ALA A 338 -9.95 12.83 19.24
N VAL A 339 -10.64 11.95 18.53
CA VAL A 339 -11.99 12.26 18.07
C VAL A 339 -12.84 12.21 19.33
N ILE A 340 -13.07 13.38 19.94
CA ILE A 340 -14.13 13.53 20.93
C ILE A 340 -15.42 13.24 20.16
N ILE A 341 -15.95 12.04 20.35
CA ILE A 341 -17.31 11.70 19.97
C ILE A 341 -18.19 12.52 20.92
N GLY A 342 -18.71 13.62 20.41
CA GLY A 342 -19.88 14.31 20.93
C GLY A 342 -21.06 14.03 20.01
#